data_AF-A0A2S7NS23-F1
#
_entry.id   AF-A0A2S7NS23-F1
#
_cell.length_a   1.000
_cell.length_b   1.000
_cell.length_c   1.000
_cell.angle_alpha   90.00
_cell.angle_beta   90.00
_cell.angle_gamma   90.00
#
_symmetry.space_group_name_H-M   'P 1'
#
loop_
_entity.id
_entity.type
_entity.pdbx_description
1 polymer ?
#
loop_
_entity_poly.entity_id
_entity_poly.type
_entity_poly.pdbx_seq_one_letter_code
_entity_poly.pdbx_strand_id
1 'polypeptide(L)' 'MTDTHDNASAPPLRILIVGAGIGGLTAAIALRKQGHEVEVANLNRRAAVRVFKPLEGGRGRHPCTT' A
#
# COMPACT_ATOMS: atom_id res chain seq x y z
N MET A 1 34.10 -0.69 -3.96
CA MET A 1 33.30 -0.86 -2.73
C MET A 1 31.96 -0.19 -2.99
N THR A 2 31.05 -0.92 -3.64
CA THR A 2 29.74 -0.42 -4.05
C THR A 2 28.70 -1.20 -3.28
N ASP A 3 28.06 -0.54 -2.31
CA ASP A 3 26.87 -1.03 -1.64
C ASP A 3 25.73 -1.11 -2.66
N THR A 4 25.53 -2.30 -3.21
CA THR A 4 24.34 -2.64 -3.99
C THR A 4 23.15 -2.66 -3.03
N HIS A 5 22.59 -1.48 -2.74
CA HIS A 5 21.29 -1.39 -2.10
C HIS A 5 20.26 -1.87 -3.11
N ASP A 6 19.86 -3.13 -2.94
CA ASP A 6 18.74 -3.77 -3.59
C ASP A 6 17.53 -2.84 -3.50
N ASN A 7 17.25 -2.12 -4.57
CA ASN A 7 16.04 -1.34 -4.74
C ASN A 7 14.90 -2.32 -5.08
N ALA A 8 14.77 -3.38 -4.28
CA ALA A 8 13.62 -4.26 -4.32
C ALA A 8 12.43 -3.38 -4.00
N SER A 9 11.60 -3.15 -5.02
CA SER A 9 10.24 -2.71 -4.83
C SER A 9 9.63 -3.55 -3.72
N ALA A 10 9.54 -2.98 -2.52
CA ALA A 10 9.17 -3.71 -1.33
C ALA A 10 7.84 -4.43 -1.59
N PRO A 11 7.72 -5.71 -1.20
CA PRO A 11 6.51 -6.47 -1.47
C PRO A 11 5.30 -5.77 -0.86
N PRO A 12 4.13 -5.81 -1.52
CA PRO A 12 2.94 -5.13 -1.04
C PRO A 12 2.54 -5.64 0.36
N LEU A 13 2.56 -4.73 1.35
CA LEU A 13 2.14 -5.01 2.72
C LEU A 13 0.64 -4.86 2.96
N ARG A 14 0.17 -5.48 4.05
CA ARG A 14 -1.18 -5.30 4.63
C ARG A 14 -1.13 -4.31 5.78
N ILE A 15 -1.97 -3.29 5.74
CA ILE A 15 -1.90 -2.13 6.65
C ILE A 15 -3.29 -1.84 7.23
N LEU A 16 -3.39 -1.78 8.55
CA LEU A 16 -4.59 -1.33 9.27
C LEU A 16 -4.38 0.10 9.77
N ILE A 17 -5.28 1.00 9.40
CA ILE A 17 -5.29 2.40 9.86
C ILE A 17 -6.43 2.58 10.85
N VAL A 18 -6.10 3.01 12.07
CA VAL A 18 -7.08 3.31 13.13
C VAL A 18 -7.32 4.83 13.16
N GLY A 19 -8.51 5.24 12.73
CA GLY A 19 -8.94 6.65 12.64
C GLY A 19 -9.12 7.12 11.20
N ALA A 20 -10.36 7.39 10.81
CA ALA A 20 -10.73 7.89 9.47
C ALA A 20 -10.79 9.44 9.40
N GLY A 21 -9.86 10.12 10.09
CA GLY A 21 -9.66 11.57 9.93
C GLY A 21 -8.96 11.89 8.61
N ILE A 22 -8.75 13.17 8.33
CA ILE A 22 -8.12 13.62 7.07
C ILE A 22 -6.72 13.00 6.85
N GLY A 23 -5.93 12.86 7.93
CA GLY A 23 -4.62 12.20 7.87
C GLY A 23 -4.72 10.71 7.57
N GLY A 24 -5.63 9.99 8.24
CA GLY A 24 -5.81 8.55 8.05
C GLY A 24 -6.30 8.18 6.65
N LEU A 25 -7.23 8.96 6.10
CA LEU A 25 -7.70 8.74 4.73
C LEU A 25 -6.64 9.13 3.69
N THR A 26 -5.87 10.19 3.94
CA THR A 26 -4.76 10.59 3.06
C THR A 26 -3.68 9.50 3.00
N ALA A 27 -3.31 8.94 4.15
CA ALA A 27 -2.39 7.81 4.23
C ALA A 27 -2.93 6.59 3.48
N ALA A 28 -4.22 6.26 3.64
CA ALA A 28 -4.85 5.14 2.93
C ALA A 28 -4.77 5.28 1.40
N ILE A 29 -4.96 6.50 0.88
CA ILE A 29 -4.85 6.79 -0.56
C ILE A 29 -3.41 6.63 -1.03
N ALA A 30 -2.43 7.19 -0.30
CA ALA A 30 -1.03 7.11 -0.67
C ALA A 30 -0.51 5.66 -0.69
N LEU A 31 -0.82 4.90 0.37
CA LEU A 31 -0.41 3.50 0.51
C LEU A 31 -1.02 2.61 -0.59
N ARG A 32 -2.27 2.87 -0.98
CA ARG A 32 -2.89 2.16 -2.11
C ARG A 32 -2.26 2.49 -3.46
N LYS A 33 -1.85 3.74 -3.69
CA LYS A 33 -1.13 4.11 -4.92
C LYS A 33 0.21 3.37 -5.04
N GLN A 34 0.79 2.98 -3.91
CA GLN A 34 2.01 2.17 -3.82
C GLN A 34 1.74 0.66 -3.93
N GLY A 35 0.48 0.24 -4.01
CA GLY A 35 0.10 -1.16 -4.17
C GLY A 35 -0.17 -1.92 -2.87
N HIS A 36 -0.20 -1.23 -1.72
CA HIS A 36 -0.47 -1.85 -0.43
C HIS A 36 -1.95 -2.15 -0.22
N GLU A 37 -2.22 -3.24 0.49
CA GLU A 37 -3.55 -3.60 0.95
C GLU A 37 -3.84 -2.80 2.23
N VAL A 38 -4.89 -1.98 2.22
CA VAL A 38 -5.20 -1.06 3.32
C VAL A 38 -6.62 -1.24 3.82
N GLU A 39 -6.76 -1.39 5.13
CA GLU A 39 -8.03 -1.38 5.85
C GLU A 39 -8.09 -0.16 6.77
N VAL A 40 -9.20 0.58 6.76
CA VAL A 40 -9.39 1.76 7.63
C VAL A 40 -10.55 1.49 8.57
N ALA A 41 -10.28 1.52 9.87
CA ALA A 41 -11.25 1.36 10.93
C ALA A 41 -11.43 2.67 11.70
N ASN A 42 -12.67 2.98 12.10
CA ASN A 42 -12.95 4.07 13.03
C ASN A 42 -13.77 3.54 14.23
N LEU A 43 -13.56 4.15 15.40
CA LEU A 43 -14.24 3.74 16.64
C LEU A 43 -15.75 4.04 16.61
N ASN A 44 -16.16 5.00 15.79
CA ASN A 44 -17.55 5.33 15.51
C ASN A 44 -18.04 4.48 14.34
N ARG A 45 -19.11 3.69 14.51
CA ARG A 45 -19.71 2.76 13.52
C ARG A 45 -20.05 3.35 12.12
N ARG A 46 -19.82 4.65 11.88
CA ARG A 46 -20.24 5.38 10.68
C ARG A 46 -19.35 5.21 9.44
N ALA A 47 -18.14 4.65 9.51
CA ALA A 47 -17.29 4.52 8.32
C ALA A 47 -16.18 3.44 8.44
N ALA A 48 -16.56 2.17 8.48
CA ALA A 48 -15.61 1.11 8.12
C ALA A 48 -15.44 1.15 6.58
N VAL A 49 -14.41 1.86 6.11
CA VAL A 49 -14.11 1.93 4.68
C VAL A 49 -13.07 0.87 4.37
N ARG A 50 -13.54 -0.28 3.86
CA ARG A 50 -12.64 -1.28 3.28
C ARG A 50 -12.30 -0.84 1.87
N VAL A 51 -11.17 -0.15 1.73
CA VAL A 51 -10.71 0.32 0.43
C VAL A 51 -10.02 -0.86 -0.28
N PHE A 52 -10.82 -1.81 -0.80
CA PHE A 52 -10.33 -2.92 -1.61
C PHE A 52 -10.32 -2.50 -3.09
N LYS A 53 -9.16 -2.53 -3.75
CA LYS A 53 -9.08 -2.62 -5.20
C LYS A 53 -8.26 -3.86 -5.51
N PRO A 54 -8.75 -4.80 -6.33
CA PRO A 54 -7.84 -5.71 -6.98
C PRO A 54 -6.97 -4.86 -7.91
N LEU A 55 -5.67 -4.80 -7.64
CA LEU A 55 -4.68 -4.35 -8.62
C LEU A 55 -4.39 -5.55 -9.53
N GLU A 56 -5.38 -5.92 -10.35
CA GLU A 56 -5.16 -6.87 -11.42
C GLU A 56 -4.56 -6.11 -12.62
N GLY A 57 -3.29 -6.38 -12.92
CA GLY A 57 -2.71 -6.05 -14.21
C GLY A 57 -1.27 -5.53 -14.19
N GLY A 58 -0.31 -6.42 -14.44
CA GLY A 58 0.99 -6.01 -14.98
C GLY A 58 2.19 -6.84 -14.52
N ARG A 59 2.33 -8.08 -15.01
CA ARG A 59 3.65 -8.71 -15.08
C ARG A 59 4.56 -7.86 -15.96
N GLY A 60 5.53 -7.17 -15.38
CA GLY A 60 6.66 -6.55 -16.07
C GLY A 60 7.94 -7.20 -15.58
N ARG A 61 8.49 -8.10 -16.40
CA ARG A 61 9.73 -8.84 -16.20
C ARG A 61 10.81 -7.97 -15.56
N HIS A 62 11.45 -8.49 -14.53
CA HIS A 62 12.74 -7.97 -14.04
C HIS A 62 13.81 -8.42 -15.04
N PRO A 63 14.43 -7.53 -15.83
CA PRO A 63 15.60 -7.90 -16.60
C PRO A 63 16.74 -8.02 -15.60
N CYS A 64 17.12 -9.26 -15.33
CA CYS A 64 18.44 -9.61 -14.81
C CYS A 64 19.46 -8.88 -15.70
N THR A 65 20.03 -7.79 -15.21
CA THR A 65 21.01 -6.99 -15.95
C THR A 65 22.30 -6.95 -15.14
N THR A 66 23.36 -7.48 -15.78
CA THR A 66 24.76 -7.66 -15.36
C THR A 66 25.10 -8.99 -14.71
#